data_AF-A0A520BMN7-F1
#
_entry.id   AF-A0A520BMN7-F1
#
_cell.length_a   1.000
_cell.length_b   1.000
_cell.length_c   1.000
_cell.angle_alpha   90.00
_cell.angle_beta   90.00
_cell.angle_gamma   90.00
#
_symmetry.space_group_name_H-M   'P 1'
#
loop_
_entity.id
_entity.type
_entity.pdbx_description
1 polymer ?
#
loop_
_entity_poly.entity_id
_entity_poly.type
_entity_poly.pdbx_seq_one_letter_code
_entity_poly.pdbx_strand_id
1 'polypeptide(L)'
;MRYLPLVLVVLLSIGCKKNSENGKVVELFVDHYATADTQMIFNLPAKTPVDTYLEGFDERELGYTYKVSAEIYIPDVAPMDGPSRWYKFVKVLNKEIYSGNEPFNISLKSNRLFSTGLALRFDKQTFFYGSYVLRADNDLVKKQLEEVLALAPKFQSDPQYAAKVLIDATVVHDPNNRSNGYLVKAVKIQ
;
A
#
# COMPACT_ATOMS: atom_id res chain seq x y z
N MET A 1 -32.50 58.58 27.58
CA MET A 1 -32.62 57.18 28.04
C MET A 1 -32.46 56.29 26.81
N ARG A 2 -31.29 55.68 26.57
CA ARG A 2 -30.66 54.56 27.31
C ARG A 2 -30.92 53.16 26.72
N TYR A 3 -31.18 52.96 25.42
CA TYR A 3 -31.21 51.58 24.89
C TYR A 3 -30.57 51.38 23.50
N LEU A 4 -29.73 52.31 23.03
CA LEU A 4 -29.01 52.13 21.77
C LEU A 4 -27.71 51.27 21.80
N PRO A 5 -27.14 50.82 22.95
CA PRO A 5 -25.95 49.98 22.89
C PRO A 5 -26.25 48.46 22.99
N LEU A 6 -27.52 48.03 22.99
CA LEU A 6 -27.82 46.60 23.19
C LEU A 6 -28.01 45.79 21.89
N VAL A 7 -28.28 46.45 20.76
CA VAL A 7 -28.55 45.75 19.49
C VAL A 7 -27.26 45.38 18.74
N LEU A 8 -26.12 46.00 19.05
CA LEU A 8 -24.86 45.75 18.37
C LEU A 8 -24.11 44.48 18.87
N VAL A 9 -24.50 43.90 20.00
CA VAL A 9 -23.82 42.73 20.59
C VAL A 9 -24.43 41.40 20.14
N VAL A 10 -25.65 41.41 19.58
CA VAL A 10 -26.36 40.18 19.16
C VAL A 10 -25.95 39.70 17.75
N LEU A 11 -25.26 40.53 16.96
CA LEU A 11 -24.87 40.20 15.58
C LEU A 11 -23.46 39.58 15.43
N LEU A 12 -22.72 39.38 16.52
CA LEU A 12 -21.38 38.75 16.48
C LEU A 12 -21.39 37.23 16.70
N SER A 13 -22.55 36.61 16.86
CA SER A 13 -22.70 35.16 17.01
C SER A 13 -23.17 34.46 15.72
N ILE A 14 -22.78 34.98 14.54
CA ILE A 14 -22.67 34.14 13.35
C ILE A 14 -21.41 33.30 13.55
N GLY A 15 -21.56 32.22 14.32
CA GLY A 15 -20.50 31.24 14.51
C GLY A 15 -19.99 30.80 13.15
N CYS A 16 -18.69 31.02 12.91
CA CYS A 16 -17.96 30.27 11.89
C CYS A 16 -18.17 28.79 12.20
N LYS A 17 -19.13 28.14 11.54
CA LYS A 17 -19.11 26.69 11.41
C LYS A 17 -17.79 26.39 10.71
N LYS A 18 -16.79 25.98 11.50
CA LYS A 18 -15.59 25.35 10.97
C LYS A 18 -16.11 24.18 10.13
N ASN A 19 -16.03 24.31 8.81
CA ASN A 19 -16.44 23.26 7.88
C ASN A 19 -15.52 22.06 8.13
N SER A 20 -15.87 21.22 9.09
CA SER A 20 -15.09 20.04 9.42
C SER A 20 -15.10 19.13 8.21
N GLU A 21 -13.93 18.65 7.82
CA GLU A 21 -13.82 17.60 6.80
C GLU A 21 -14.21 16.24 7.36
N ASN A 22 -14.30 16.11 8.70
CA ASN A 22 -14.72 14.89 9.36
C ASN A 22 -16.12 14.47 8.90
N GLY A 23 -16.28 13.21 8.54
CA GLY A 23 -17.53 12.64 8.02
C GLY A 23 -17.80 12.92 6.54
N LYS A 24 -16.94 13.68 5.84
CA LYS A 24 -17.13 13.88 4.40
C LYS A 24 -16.77 12.62 3.63
N VAL A 25 -17.64 12.24 2.70
CA VAL A 25 -17.39 11.15 1.76
C VAL A 25 -16.65 11.68 0.54
N VAL A 26 -15.55 11.04 0.20
CA VAL A 26 -14.71 11.34 -0.96
C VAL A 26 -14.47 10.09 -1.81
N GLU A 27 -13.99 10.31 -3.02
CA GLU A 27 -13.54 9.25 -3.90
C GLU A 27 -12.02 9.13 -3.85
N LEU A 28 -11.52 7.91 -3.69
CA LEU A 28 -10.09 7.60 -3.73
C LEU A 28 -9.79 6.66 -4.89
N PHE A 29 -8.63 6.85 -5.51
CA PHE A 29 -8.01 5.87 -6.38
C PHE A 29 -7.00 5.06 -5.56
N VAL A 30 -7.09 3.75 -5.64
CA VAL A 30 -6.14 2.79 -5.06
C VAL A 30 -5.47 2.08 -6.22
N ASP A 31 -4.14 2.08 -6.22
CA ASP A 31 -3.37 1.46 -7.28
C ASP A 31 -3.34 -0.08 -7.22
N HIS A 32 -2.55 -0.67 -8.11
CA HIS A 32 -2.52 -2.09 -8.40
C HIS A 32 -1.55 -2.92 -7.54
N TYR A 33 -0.84 -2.28 -6.60
CA TYR A 33 0.09 -3.01 -5.75
C TYR A 33 -0.66 -3.73 -4.62
N ALA A 34 -0.22 -4.95 -4.31
CA ALA A 34 -0.84 -5.75 -3.26
C ALA A 34 -0.35 -5.45 -1.85
N THR A 35 0.78 -4.76 -1.69
CA THR A 35 1.39 -4.49 -0.37
C THR A 35 1.33 -3.01 -0.02
N ALA A 36 1.01 -2.71 1.23
CA ALA A 36 0.86 -1.34 1.74
C ALA A 36 2.11 -0.47 1.54
N ASP A 37 3.31 -1.06 1.59
CA ASP A 37 4.58 -0.33 1.45
C ASP A 37 4.82 0.25 0.04
N THR A 38 4.17 -0.33 -0.97
CA THR A 38 4.25 0.13 -2.37
C THR A 38 2.97 0.77 -2.86
N GLN A 39 1.92 0.68 -2.06
CA GLN A 39 0.60 1.19 -2.37
C GLN A 39 0.61 2.71 -2.41
N MET A 40 0.07 3.25 -3.49
CA MET A 40 -0.24 4.65 -3.64
C MET A 40 -1.77 4.83 -3.65
N ILE A 41 -2.27 5.67 -2.75
CA ILE A 41 -3.67 6.13 -2.74
C ILE A 41 -3.68 7.58 -3.18
N PHE A 42 -4.66 7.96 -3.99
CA PHE A 42 -4.82 9.33 -4.47
C PHE A 42 -6.26 9.81 -4.26
N ASN A 43 -6.41 11.05 -3.82
CA ASN A 43 -7.72 11.71 -3.81
C ASN A 43 -8.17 12.00 -5.25
N LEU A 44 -9.42 11.74 -5.56
CA LEU A 44 -10.03 12.10 -6.84
C LEU A 44 -10.91 13.36 -6.70
N PRO A 45 -11.09 14.13 -7.78
CA PRO A 45 -10.54 13.94 -9.13
C PRO A 45 -9.11 14.49 -9.30
N ALA A 46 -8.59 15.24 -8.33
CA ALA A 46 -7.33 15.97 -8.46
C ALA A 46 -6.07 15.06 -8.55
N LYS A 47 -6.19 13.76 -8.26
CA LYS A 47 -5.10 12.78 -8.20
C LYS A 47 -3.94 13.23 -7.30
N THR A 48 -4.26 13.85 -6.17
CA THR A 48 -3.25 14.22 -5.17
C THR A 48 -2.93 13.02 -4.29
N PRO A 49 -1.65 12.66 -4.09
CA PRO A 49 -1.27 11.58 -3.19
C PRO A 49 -1.90 11.77 -1.79
N VAL A 50 -2.33 10.66 -1.20
CA VAL A 50 -2.79 10.61 0.18
C VAL A 50 -1.58 10.35 1.08
N ASP A 51 -1.47 11.14 2.14
CA ASP A 51 -0.40 11.09 3.15
C ASP A 51 -0.73 10.21 4.37
N THR A 52 -1.85 9.49 4.30
CA THR A 52 -2.39 8.62 5.35
C THR A 52 -2.89 7.30 4.75
N TYR A 53 -3.64 6.51 5.49
CA TYR A 53 -4.10 5.18 5.08
C TYR A 53 -5.62 5.13 4.82
N LEU A 54 -6.03 4.05 4.16
CA LEU A 54 -7.42 3.65 3.99
C LEU A 54 -7.69 2.45 4.89
N GLU A 55 -8.48 2.67 5.94
CA GLU A 55 -8.92 1.67 6.92
C GLU A 55 -10.03 0.80 6.35
N GLY A 56 -9.96 -0.51 6.60
CA GLY A 56 -11.04 -1.46 6.32
C GLY A 56 -11.22 -1.86 4.85
N PHE A 57 -10.22 -1.65 3.99
CA PHE A 57 -10.26 -2.11 2.59
C PHE A 57 -9.37 -3.34 2.36
N ASP A 58 -9.89 -4.50 2.80
CA ASP A 58 -9.19 -5.80 2.76
C ASP A 58 -9.45 -6.61 1.47
N GLU A 59 -10.44 -6.20 0.65
CA GLU A 59 -10.88 -6.91 -0.56
C GLU A 59 -9.97 -6.67 -1.79
N ARG A 60 -8.68 -6.44 -1.54
CA ARG A 60 -7.73 -6.11 -2.59
C ARG A 60 -7.24 -7.35 -3.31
N GLU A 61 -7.24 -7.26 -4.63
CA GLU A 61 -6.68 -8.25 -5.51
C GLU A 61 -5.49 -7.67 -6.24
N LEU A 62 -4.45 -8.49 -6.38
CA LEU A 62 -3.25 -8.10 -7.10
C LEU A 62 -3.59 -7.73 -8.56
N GLY A 63 -2.94 -6.68 -9.08
CA GLY A 63 -3.10 -6.32 -10.48
C GLY A 63 -4.45 -5.65 -10.80
N TYR A 64 -5.21 -5.24 -9.79
CA TYR A 64 -6.42 -4.45 -9.95
C TYR A 64 -6.25 -3.06 -9.37
N THR A 65 -6.73 -2.05 -10.10
CA THR A 65 -6.92 -0.70 -9.57
C THR A 65 -8.36 -0.51 -9.14
N TYR A 66 -8.56 0.31 -8.11
CA TYR A 66 -9.87 0.55 -7.55
C TYR A 66 -10.19 2.02 -7.49
N LYS A 67 -11.45 2.35 -7.77
CA LYS A 67 -12.07 3.59 -7.34
C LYS A 67 -12.96 3.25 -6.16
N VAL A 68 -12.72 3.84 -5.00
CA VAL A 68 -13.47 3.55 -3.77
C VAL A 68 -14.11 4.82 -3.23
N SER A 69 -15.23 4.64 -2.55
CA SER A 69 -15.85 5.66 -1.70
C SER A 69 -15.27 5.49 -0.31
N ALA A 70 -14.80 6.58 0.29
CA ALA A 70 -14.26 6.58 1.64
C ALA A 70 -14.72 7.80 2.43
N GLU A 71 -14.89 7.64 3.74
CA GLU A 71 -15.23 8.71 4.67
C GLU A 71 -13.97 9.25 5.34
N ILE A 72 -13.79 10.57 5.34
CA ILE A 72 -12.70 11.21 6.09
C ILE A 72 -13.00 11.10 7.58
N TYR A 73 -12.10 10.47 8.33
CA TYR A 73 -12.18 10.39 9.77
C TYR A 73 -11.10 11.25 10.41
N ILE A 74 -11.52 12.12 11.31
CA ILE A 74 -10.66 12.95 12.16
C ILE A 74 -11.04 12.64 13.62
N PRO A 75 -10.16 12.01 14.41
CA PRO A 75 -10.44 11.76 15.82
C PRO A 75 -10.51 13.07 16.61
N ASP A 76 -11.33 13.10 17.66
CA ASP A 76 -11.41 14.26 18.57
C ASP A 76 -10.07 14.55 19.25
N VAL A 77 -9.29 13.49 19.53
CA VAL A 77 -7.92 13.55 20.03
C VAL A 77 -7.04 12.71 19.12
N ALA A 78 -6.06 13.34 18.49
CA ALA A 78 -5.13 12.64 17.61
C ALA A 78 -4.29 11.61 18.39
N PRO A 79 -4.05 10.41 17.83
CA PRO A 79 -3.14 9.44 18.42
C PRO A 79 -1.71 10.01 18.46
N MET A 80 -0.95 9.63 19.50
CA MET A 80 0.42 10.11 19.70
C MET A 80 1.36 9.71 18.55
N ASP A 81 1.24 8.45 18.08
CA ASP A 81 2.07 7.87 17.01
C ASP A 81 1.24 7.53 15.75
N GLY A 82 0.18 8.29 15.48
CA GLY A 82 -0.68 8.05 14.32
C GLY A 82 -1.06 9.34 13.60
N PRO A 83 -1.64 9.22 12.39
CA PRO A 83 -2.03 10.41 11.65
C PRO A 83 -3.21 11.10 12.33
N SER A 84 -3.26 12.43 12.17
CA SER A 84 -4.37 13.26 12.66
C SER A 84 -5.66 13.10 11.85
N ARG A 85 -5.63 12.33 10.76
CA ARG A 85 -6.77 11.93 9.93
C ARG A 85 -6.48 10.64 9.16
N TRP A 86 -7.51 9.89 8.79
CA TRP A 86 -7.42 8.77 7.85
C TRP A 86 -8.74 8.59 7.10
N TYR A 87 -8.77 7.66 6.15
CA TYR A 87 -9.96 7.36 5.38
C TYR A 87 -10.56 6.04 5.83
N LYS A 88 -11.88 5.98 5.98
CA LYS A 88 -12.63 4.76 6.27
C LYS A 88 -13.29 4.26 5.00
N PHE A 89 -13.01 3.03 4.62
CA PHE A 89 -13.64 2.42 3.46
C PHE A 89 -15.15 2.32 3.62
N VAL A 90 -15.89 2.72 2.58
CA VAL A 90 -17.35 2.61 2.52
C VAL A 90 -17.77 1.54 1.50
N LYS A 91 -17.27 1.65 0.26
CA LYS A 91 -17.56 0.69 -0.81
C LYS A 91 -16.64 0.86 -2.01
N VAL A 92 -16.52 -0.19 -2.81
CA VAL A 92 -15.93 -0.12 -4.15
C VAL A 92 -16.93 0.55 -5.11
N LEU A 93 -16.47 1.57 -5.84
CA LEU A 93 -17.24 2.24 -6.90
C LEU A 93 -16.90 1.66 -8.27
N ASN A 94 -15.63 1.33 -8.49
CA ASN A 94 -15.15 0.71 -9.70
C ASN A 94 -13.94 -0.17 -9.42
N LYS A 95 -13.79 -1.26 -10.18
CA LYS A 95 -12.67 -2.19 -10.12
C LYS A 95 -12.24 -2.50 -11.55
N GLU A 96 -10.98 -2.24 -11.86
CA GLU A 96 -10.43 -2.44 -13.21
C GLU A 96 -9.14 -3.25 -13.14
N ILE A 97 -8.95 -4.15 -14.10
CA ILE A 97 -7.66 -4.83 -14.26
C ILE A 97 -6.65 -3.80 -14.71
N TYR A 98 -5.54 -3.67 -13.97
CA TYR A 98 -4.43 -2.85 -14.38
C TYR A 98 -3.88 -3.38 -15.70
N SER A 99 -3.86 -2.54 -16.73
CA SER A 99 -3.44 -2.90 -18.09
C SER A 99 -1.97 -2.56 -18.38
N GLY A 100 -1.33 -1.79 -17.50
CA GLY A 100 0.08 -1.44 -17.64
C GLY A 100 1.00 -2.65 -17.50
N ASN A 101 2.22 -2.50 -18.04
CA ASN A 101 3.28 -3.51 -18.05
C ASN A 101 4.61 -2.91 -17.58
N GLU A 102 4.55 -1.79 -16.87
CA GLU A 102 5.71 -1.09 -16.32
C GLU A 102 6.36 -1.98 -15.26
N PRO A 103 7.69 -2.23 -15.35
CA PRO A 103 8.39 -2.97 -14.32
C PRO A 103 8.49 -2.19 -13.02
N PHE A 104 8.35 -2.88 -11.89
CA PHE A 104 8.55 -2.34 -10.55
C PHE A 104 9.35 -3.32 -9.68
N ASN A 105 9.85 -2.85 -8.54
CA ASN A 105 10.64 -3.69 -7.65
C ASN A 105 9.81 -4.17 -6.47
N ILE A 106 10.00 -5.44 -6.10
CA ILE A 106 9.53 -6.02 -4.84
C ILE A 106 10.75 -6.51 -4.06
N SER A 107 10.74 -6.32 -2.74
CA SER A 107 11.78 -6.88 -1.89
C SER A 107 11.50 -8.36 -1.66
N LEU A 108 12.48 -9.22 -1.93
CA LEU A 108 12.45 -10.64 -1.58
C LEU A 108 12.92 -10.89 -0.13
N LYS A 109 13.08 -9.82 0.65
CA LYS A 109 13.32 -9.86 2.10
C LYS A 109 12.02 -9.61 2.86
N SER A 110 11.87 -10.26 4.00
CA SER A 110 10.81 -10.00 4.96
C SER A 110 11.43 -9.54 6.28
N ASN A 111 11.03 -8.36 6.75
CA ASN A 111 11.42 -7.84 8.05
C ASN A 111 10.26 -8.05 9.01
N ARG A 112 10.50 -8.78 10.10
CA ARG A 112 9.59 -8.93 11.24
C ARG A 112 10.26 -8.33 12.46
N LEU A 113 9.45 -8.01 13.48
CA LEU A 113 9.91 -7.31 14.70
C LEU A 113 11.17 -7.91 15.34
N PHE A 114 11.34 -9.24 15.25
CA PHE A 114 12.47 -9.96 15.84
C PHE A 114 13.30 -10.77 14.85
N SER A 115 13.02 -10.70 13.54
CA SER A 115 13.75 -11.51 12.56
C SER A 115 13.69 -10.94 11.16
N THR A 116 14.76 -11.14 10.40
CA THR A 116 14.80 -10.88 8.97
C THR A 116 14.93 -12.21 8.24
N GLY A 117 14.05 -12.46 7.28
CA GLY A 117 14.02 -13.71 6.51
C GLY A 117 13.79 -13.46 5.02
N LEU A 118 13.76 -14.53 4.24
CA LEU A 118 13.37 -14.44 2.83
C LEU A 118 11.84 -14.42 2.71
N ALA A 119 11.32 -13.52 1.88
CA ALA A 119 9.92 -13.50 1.46
C ALA A 119 9.66 -14.48 0.30
N LEU A 120 10.72 -15.11 -0.22
CA LEU A 120 10.71 -16.12 -1.27
C LEU A 120 10.60 -17.52 -0.69
N ARG A 121 9.68 -18.33 -1.21
CA ARG A 121 9.58 -19.78 -0.92
C ARG A 121 9.50 -20.57 -2.22
N PHE A 122 9.91 -21.84 -2.18
CA PHE A 122 9.79 -22.78 -3.28
C PHE A 122 8.99 -24.00 -2.83
N ASP A 123 7.90 -24.28 -3.52
CA ASP A 123 7.04 -25.43 -3.26
C ASP A 123 6.54 -26.00 -4.58
N LYS A 124 6.54 -27.34 -4.72
CA LYS A 124 6.07 -28.06 -5.92
C LYS A 124 6.54 -27.43 -7.24
N GLN A 125 7.84 -27.13 -7.33
CA GLN A 125 8.48 -26.51 -8.51
C GLN A 125 8.05 -25.06 -8.82
N THR A 126 7.37 -24.39 -7.88
CA THR A 126 6.85 -23.04 -8.05
C THR A 126 7.45 -22.11 -7.01
N PHE A 127 7.91 -20.94 -7.43
CA PHE A 127 8.35 -19.88 -6.52
C PHE A 127 7.15 -19.06 -6.07
N PHE A 128 7.16 -18.63 -4.82
CA PHE A 128 6.11 -17.78 -4.27
C PHE A 128 6.67 -16.62 -3.46
N TYR A 129 5.95 -15.50 -3.51
CA TYR A 129 6.10 -14.32 -2.69
C TYR A 129 4.82 -14.14 -1.86
N GLY A 130 4.86 -14.57 -0.59
CA GLY A 130 3.65 -14.74 0.21
C GLY A 130 2.68 -15.75 -0.44
N SER A 131 1.48 -15.28 -0.81
CA SER A 131 0.47 -16.02 -1.56
C SER A 131 0.66 -15.97 -3.08
N TYR A 132 1.44 -15.01 -3.60
CA TYR A 132 1.56 -14.77 -5.03
C TYR A 132 2.60 -15.67 -5.69
N VAL A 133 2.29 -16.15 -6.90
CA VAL A 133 3.22 -16.94 -7.72
C VAL A 133 4.29 -16.02 -8.32
N LEU A 134 5.54 -16.45 -8.27
CA LEU A 134 6.64 -15.82 -9.00
C LEU A 134 7.03 -16.71 -10.18
N ARG A 135 6.71 -16.26 -11.39
CA ARG A 135 7.14 -16.94 -12.62
C ARG A 135 8.41 -16.29 -13.13
N ALA A 136 9.47 -17.08 -13.33
CA ALA A 136 10.68 -16.58 -13.97
C ALA A 136 10.41 -16.29 -15.46
N ASP A 137 10.96 -15.18 -15.97
CA ASP A 137 10.84 -14.83 -17.39
C ASP A 137 11.68 -15.74 -18.30
N ASN A 138 12.77 -16.29 -17.77
CA ASN A 138 13.68 -17.21 -18.46
C ASN A 138 14.52 -18.02 -17.46
N ASP A 139 15.32 -18.97 -17.96
CA ASP A 139 16.17 -19.84 -17.14
C ASP A 139 17.24 -19.10 -16.35
N LEU A 140 17.73 -17.96 -16.85
CA LEU A 140 18.67 -17.12 -16.10
C LEU A 140 17.99 -16.55 -14.85
N VAL A 141 16.81 -15.97 -14.98
CA VAL A 141 16.04 -15.44 -13.84
C VAL A 141 15.68 -16.56 -12.86
N LYS A 142 15.34 -17.75 -13.36
CA LYS A 142 15.09 -18.92 -12.51
C LYS A 142 16.30 -19.24 -11.64
N LYS A 143 17.50 -19.28 -12.22
CA LYS A 143 18.75 -19.49 -11.45
C LYS A 143 18.97 -18.40 -10.41
N GLN A 144 18.69 -17.14 -10.73
CA GLN A 144 18.81 -16.06 -9.75
C GLN A 144 17.84 -16.22 -8.56
N LEU A 145 16.61 -16.69 -8.80
CA LEU A 145 15.67 -17.00 -7.71
C LEU A 145 16.17 -18.19 -6.86
N GLU A 146 16.77 -19.21 -7.48
CA GLU A 146 17.40 -20.33 -6.77
C GLU A 146 18.60 -19.88 -5.92
N GLU A 147 19.42 -18.96 -6.43
CA GLU A 147 20.52 -18.33 -5.69
C GLU A 147 20.03 -17.59 -4.45
N VAL A 148 18.92 -16.85 -4.55
CA VAL A 148 18.29 -16.20 -3.39
C VAL A 148 17.85 -17.23 -2.36
N LEU A 149 17.20 -18.33 -2.77
CA LEU A 149 16.80 -19.40 -1.84
C LEU A 149 18.00 -20.03 -1.14
N ALA A 150 19.13 -20.17 -1.84
CA ALA A 150 20.36 -20.70 -1.26
C ALA A 150 20.94 -19.80 -0.15
N LEU A 151 20.50 -18.54 -0.03
CA LEU A 151 20.87 -17.67 1.09
C LEU A 151 20.11 -17.97 2.39
N ALA A 152 19.06 -18.81 2.37
CA ALA A 152 18.24 -19.07 3.55
C ALA A 152 19.05 -19.54 4.79
N PRO A 153 20.03 -20.46 4.68
CA PRO A 153 20.86 -20.85 5.83
C PRO A 153 21.72 -19.68 6.34
N LYS A 154 22.20 -18.81 5.45
CA LYS A 154 23.02 -17.64 5.82
C LYS A 154 22.19 -16.58 6.55
N PHE A 155 20.93 -16.40 6.18
CA PHE A 155 19.99 -15.53 6.91
C PHE A 155 19.73 -16.03 8.33
N GLN A 156 19.75 -17.34 8.56
CA GLN A 156 19.57 -17.94 9.88
C GLN A 156 20.83 -17.87 10.74
N SER A 157 22.02 -18.02 10.14
CA SER A 157 23.29 -18.06 10.88
C SER A 157 23.96 -16.69 11.07
N ASP A 158 23.67 -15.71 10.23
CA ASP A 158 24.26 -14.37 10.28
C ASP A 158 23.17 -13.26 10.23
N PRO A 159 22.66 -12.85 11.41
CA PRO A 159 21.67 -11.77 11.51
C PRO A 159 22.18 -10.42 11.01
N GLN A 160 23.49 -10.15 11.07
CA GLN A 160 24.05 -8.89 10.58
C GLN A 160 24.03 -8.83 9.06
N TYR A 161 24.36 -9.94 8.40
CA TYR A 161 24.20 -10.08 6.97
C TYR A 161 22.73 -9.93 6.55
N ALA A 162 21.82 -10.65 7.21
CA ALA A 162 20.38 -10.60 6.93
C ALA A 162 19.83 -9.17 7.04
N ALA A 163 20.26 -8.41 8.04
CA ALA A 163 19.84 -7.03 8.22
C ALA A 163 20.31 -6.11 7.07
N LYS A 164 21.56 -6.28 6.61
CA LYS A 164 22.20 -5.37 5.65
C LYS A 164 21.93 -5.67 4.17
N VAL A 165 21.86 -6.95 3.80
CA VAL A 165 21.70 -7.34 2.40
C VAL A 165 20.37 -6.83 1.83
N LEU A 166 20.41 -6.36 0.59
CA LEU A 166 19.23 -6.01 -0.19
C LEU A 166 19.03 -7.08 -1.26
N ILE A 167 17.79 -7.58 -1.36
CA ILE A 167 17.42 -8.59 -2.33
C ILE A 167 16.13 -8.14 -2.97
N ASP A 168 16.22 -7.62 -4.19
CA ASP A 168 15.07 -7.07 -4.91
C ASP A 168 14.84 -7.82 -6.22
N ALA A 169 13.58 -8.05 -6.53
CA ALA A 169 13.14 -8.58 -7.81
C ALA A 169 12.46 -7.47 -8.60
N THR A 170 12.90 -7.25 -9.84
CA THR A 170 12.17 -6.45 -10.81
C THR A 170 11.10 -7.33 -11.43
N VAL A 171 9.84 -6.92 -11.34
CA VAL A 171 8.67 -7.70 -11.72
C VAL A 171 7.71 -6.87 -12.58
N VAL A 172 6.87 -7.56 -13.33
CA VAL A 172 5.60 -7.05 -13.84
C VAL A 172 4.48 -7.97 -13.36
N HIS A 173 3.23 -7.54 -13.40
CA HIS A 173 2.11 -8.48 -13.22
C HIS A 173 2.18 -9.57 -14.27
N ASP A 174 1.95 -10.82 -13.88
CA ASP A 174 2.01 -11.93 -14.83
C ASP A 174 0.87 -11.81 -15.85
N PRO A 175 1.13 -11.63 -17.16
CA PRO A 175 0.06 -11.50 -18.15
C PRO A 175 -0.89 -12.71 -18.20
N ASN A 176 -0.41 -13.89 -17.81
CA ASN A 176 -1.18 -15.13 -17.80
C ASN A 176 -1.83 -15.42 -16.43
N ASN A 177 -1.53 -14.63 -15.41
CA ASN A 177 -2.00 -14.83 -14.04
C ASN A 177 -2.05 -13.51 -13.24
N ARG A 178 -2.59 -12.44 -13.86
CA ARG A 178 -2.48 -11.05 -13.35
C ARG A 178 -2.99 -10.89 -11.92
N SER A 179 -4.00 -11.65 -11.52
CA SER A 179 -4.63 -11.58 -10.20
C SER A 179 -3.90 -12.34 -9.11
N ASN A 180 -2.89 -13.14 -9.44
CA ASN A 180 -2.29 -14.08 -8.48
C ASN A 180 -0.79 -14.33 -8.71
N GLY A 181 -0.11 -13.51 -9.52
CA GLY A 181 1.32 -13.69 -9.72
C GLY A 181 2.03 -12.57 -10.44
N TYR A 182 3.35 -12.63 -10.31
CA TYR A 182 4.29 -11.75 -10.96
C TYR A 182 5.17 -12.51 -11.93
N LEU A 183 5.51 -11.86 -13.04
CA LEU A 183 6.57 -12.27 -13.94
C LEU A 183 7.86 -11.56 -13.53
N VAL A 184 8.83 -12.33 -13.04
CA VAL A 184 10.13 -11.82 -12.58
C VAL A 184 11.03 -11.60 -13.78
N LYS A 185 11.47 -10.35 -13.97
CA LYS A 185 12.35 -9.91 -15.07
C LYS A 185 13.82 -9.97 -14.71
N ALA A 186 14.16 -9.68 -13.45
CA ALA A 186 15.53 -9.75 -12.93
C ALA A 186 15.51 -9.83 -11.42
N VAL A 187 16.59 -10.36 -10.84
CA VAL A 187 16.84 -10.33 -9.40
C VAL A 187 18.20 -9.69 -9.15
N LYS A 188 18.29 -8.86 -8.11
CA LYS A 188 19.53 -8.20 -7.68
C LYS A 188 19.77 -8.47 -6.21
N ILE A 189 20.99 -8.89 -5.88
CA ILE A 189 21.49 -9.07 -4.50
C ILE A 189 22.60 -8.03 -4.31
N GLN A 190 22.50 -7.19 -3.29
CA GLN A 190 23.44 -6.10 -2.98
C GLN A 190 23.90 -6.15 -1.53
#